data_AF-A0A3C0LBP6-F1
#
_entry.id   AF-A0A3C0LBP6-F1
#
_cell.length_a   1.000
_cell.length_b   1.000
_cell.length_c   1.000
_cell.angle_alpha   90.00
_cell.angle_beta   90.00
_cell.angle_gamma   90.00
#
_symmetry.space_group_name_H-M   'P 1'
#
loop_
_entity.id
_entity.type
_entity.pdbx_description
1 polymer ?
#
loop_
_entity_poly.entity_id
_entity_poly.type
_entity_poly.pdbx_seq_one_letter_code
_entity_poly.pdbx_strand_id
1 'polypeptide(L)' 'MIELLEKLEIYRLKNKISQRKLAEKLGVAYNTVNRWFTGKTIPNKIQQYHIKKLLETSDNTS' A
#
# COMPACT_ATOMS: atom_id res chain seq x y z
N MET A 1 8.36 5.61 7.85
CA MET A 1 7.08 6.00 7.20
C MET A 1 7.26 6.11 5.69
N ILE A 2 8.20 6.93 5.22
CA ILE A 2 8.57 7.03 3.80
C ILE A 2 8.93 5.64 3.23
N GLU A 3 9.80 4.90 3.92
CA GLU A 3 10.21 3.54 3.53
C GLU A 3 9.03 2.55 3.36
N LEU A 4 7.97 2.65 4.17
CA LEU A 4 6.82 1.74 4.07
C LEU A 4 6.00 2.03 2.81
N LEU A 5 5.82 3.31 2.47
CA LEU A 5 5.10 3.73 1.28
C LEU A 5 5.91 3.43 0.01
N GLU A 6 7.24 3.53 0.05
CA GLU A 6 8.12 3.11 -1.04
C GLU A 6 8.00 1.61 -1.31
N LYS A 7 8.07 0.77 -0.27
CA LYS A 7 7.86 -0.69 -0.41
C LYS A 7 6.47 -1.01 -0.98
N LEU A 8 5.45 -0.28 -0.53
CA LEU A 8 4.09 -0.44 -1.04
C LEU A 8 3.97 -0.06 -2.53
N GLU A 9 4.62 1.01 -2.96
CA GLU A 9 4.63 1.44 -4.36
C GLU A 9 5.40 0.44 -5.24
N ILE A 10 6.54 -0.06 -4.77
CA ILE A 10 7.29 -1.12 -5.46
C ILE A 10 6.43 -2.38 -5.61
N TYR A 11 5.73 -2.81 -4.55
CA TYR A 11 4.79 -3.92 -4.61
C TYR A 11 3.73 -3.68 -5.68
N ARG A 12 3.11 -2.48 -5.69
CA ARG A 12 2.07 -2.09 -6.66
C ARG A 12 2.57 -2.23 -8.10
N LEU A 13 3.77 -1.72 -8.37
CA LEU A 13 4.40 -1.74 -9.69
C LEU A 13 4.78 -3.16 -10.13
N LYS A 14 5.43 -3.95 -9.25
CA LYS A 14 5.80 -5.35 -9.53
C LYS A 14 4.58 -6.21 -9.87
N ASN A 15 3.47 -6.00 -9.17
CA ASN A 15 2.23 -6.74 -9.39
C ASN A 15 1.36 -6.15 -10.51
N LYS A 16 1.79 -5.08 -11.18
CA LYS A 16 1.05 -4.40 -12.26
C LYS A 16 -0.39 -4.00 -11.87
N ILE A 17 -0.61 -3.61 -10.62
CA ILE A 17 -1.93 -3.20 -10.13
C ILE A 17 -2.08 -1.67 -10.09
N SER A 18 -3.30 -1.19 -10.34
CA SER A 18 -3.60 0.25 -10.20
C SER A 18 -3.69 0.65 -8.72
N GLN A 19 -3.58 1.95 -8.43
CA GLN A 19 -3.84 2.46 -7.08
C GLN A 19 -5.26 2.14 -6.59
N ARG A 20 -6.25 2.07 -7.50
CA ARG A 20 -7.62 1.61 -7.17
C ARG A 20 -7.62 0.15 -6.73
N LYS A 21 -6.93 -0.73 -7.46
CA LYS A 21 -6.85 -2.14 -7.10
C LYS A 21 -6.07 -2.37 -5.80
N LEU A 22 -5.06 -1.56 -5.54
CA LEU A 22 -4.36 -1.55 -4.26
C LEU A 22 -5.27 -1.12 -3.11
N ALA A 23 -6.09 -0.08 -3.31
CA ALA A 23 -7.06 0.39 -2.34
C ALA A 23 -8.10 -0.71 -1.99
N GLU A 24 -8.60 -1.43 -3.01
CA GLU A 24 -9.46 -2.61 -2.82
C GLU A 24 -8.78 -3.69 -1.97
N LYS A 25 -7.51 -4.01 -2.25
CA LYS A 25 -6.74 -4.99 -1.45
C LYS A 25 -6.55 -4.56 0.01
N LEU A 26 -6.41 -3.26 0.26
CA LEU A 26 -6.21 -2.69 1.59
C LEU A 26 -7.51 -2.34 2.32
N GLY A 27 -8.67 -2.51 1.68
CA GLY A 27 -9.97 -2.16 2.26
C GLY A 27 -10.14 -0.67 2.53
N VAL A 28 -9.51 0.20 1.73
CA VAL A 28 -9.59 1.66 1.87
C VAL A 28 -10.11 2.30 0.59
N ALA A 29 -10.52 3.56 0.67
CA ALA A 29 -10.95 4.30 -0.51
C ALA A 29 -9.74 4.68 -1.40
N TYR A 30 -9.97 4.79 -2.71
CA TYR A 30 -8.94 5.17 -3.69
C TYR A 30 -8.25 6.49 -3.32
N ASN A 31 -9.03 7.50 -2.91
CA ASN A 31 -8.52 8.81 -2.52
C ASN A 31 -7.54 8.72 -1.33
N THR A 32 -7.69 7.75 -0.43
CA THR A 32 -6.78 7.49 0.68
C THR A 32 -5.40 7.07 0.17
N VAL A 33 -5.34 6.08 -0.73
CA VAL A 33 -4.09 5.61 -1.35
C VAL A 33 -3.42 6.71 -2.17
N ASN A 34 -4.20 7.43 -2.98
CA ASN A 34 -3.67 8.56 -3.75
C ASN A 34 -3.03 9.62 -2.85
N ARG A 35 -3.66 9.98 -1.73
CA ARG A 35 -3.09 10.96 -0.78
C ARG A 35 -1.82 10.47 -0.09
N TRP A 36 -1.65 9.17 0.10
CA TRP A 36 -0.39 8.61 0.60
C TRP A 36 0.74 8.78 -0.41
N PHE A 37 0.51 8.41 -1.67
CA PHE A 37 1.54 8.49 -2.70
C PHE A 37 1.85 9.91 -3.17
N THR A 38 0.90 10.84 -3.02
CA THR A 38 1.18 12.27 -3.26
C THR A 38 1.73 12.99 -2.02
N GLY A 39 2.04 12.28 -0.93
CA GLY A 39 2.57 12.86 0.31
C GLY A 39 1.61 13.77 1.08
N LYS A 40 0.31 13.76 0.73
CA LYS A 40 -0.72 14.61 1.38
C LYS A 40 -1.12 14.09 2.76
N THR A 41 -1.03 12.79 2.98
CA THR A 41 -1.22 12.17 4.29
C THR A 41 -0.37 10.94 4.47
N ILE A 42 -0.23 10.54 5.72
CA ILE A 42 0.38 9.28 6.11
C ILE A 42 -0.67 8.25 6.57
N PRO A 43 -0.45 6.93 6.36
CA PRO A 43 -1.34 5.90 6.89
C PRO A 43 -1.33 5.89 8.42
N ASN A 44 -2.51 5.71 9.03
CA ASN A 44 -2.64 5.50 10.48
C ASN A 44 -2.12 4.12 10.90
N LYS A 45 -2.09 3.83 12.20
CA LYS A 45 -1.57 2.56 12.74
C LYS A 45 -2.25 1.31 12.16
N ILE A 46 -3.58 1.34 12.01
CA ILE A 46 -4.36 0.22 11.45
C ILE A 46 -3.98 0.03 9.97
N GLN A 47 -3.90 1.11 9.20
CA GLN A 47 -3.52 1.06 7.79
C GLN A 47 -2.08 0.58 7.60
N GLN A 48 -1.14 1.03 8.45
CA GLN A 48 0.24 0.54 8.45
C GLN A 48 0.32 -0.97 8.72
N TYR A 49 -0.49 -1.48 9.65
CA TYR A 49 -0.57 -2.91 9.93
C TYR A 49 -1.04 -3.69 8.68
N HIS A 50 -2.11 -3.25 8.02
CA HIS A 50 -2.60 -3.91 6.80
C HIS A 50 -1.61 -3.83 5.65
N ILE A 51 -0.90 -2.71 5.49
CA ILE A 51 0.17 -2.57 4.49
C ILE A 51 1.29 -3.58 4.76
N LYS A 52 1.77 -3.69 6.00
CA LYS A 52 2.83 -4.65 6.36
C LYS A 52 2.39 -6.08 6.09
N LYS A 53 1.19 -6.46 6.52
CA LYS A 53 0.63 -7.79 6.29
C LYS A 53 0.51 -8.14 4.80
N LEU A 54 0.10 -7.17 3.97
CA LEU A 54 0.04 -7.34 2.51
C LEU A 54 1.42 -7.63 1.92
N LEU A 55 2.44 -6.89 2.35
CA LEU A 55 3.82 -7.05 1.88
C LEU A 55 4.43 -8.38 2.32
N GLU A 56 4.26 -8.76 3.59
CA GLU A 56 4.74 -10.05 4.13
C GLU A 56 4.12 -11.25 3.39
N THR A 57 2.83 -11.18 3.07
CA THR A 57 2.15 -12.25 2.34
C THR A 57 2.71 -12.40 0.92
N SER A 58 3.18 -11.31 0.30
CA SER A 58 3.75 -11.36 -1.04
C SER A 58 5.18 -11.92 -1.09
N ASP A 59 5.97 -11.70 -0.04
CA ASP A 59 7.37 -12.17 0.02
C ASP A 59 7.46 -13.69 0.25
N ASN A 60 6.47 -14.30 0.91
CA ASN A 60 6.43 -15.73 1.23
C ASN A 60 6.00 -16.65 0.07
N THR A 61 5.85 -16.12 -1.15
CA THR A 61 5.36 -16.88 -2.32
C THR A 61 6.45 -17.14 -3.38
N SER A 62 7.73 -17.12 -2.98
CA SER A 62 8.88 -17.45 -3.84
C SER A 62 9.27 -18.92 -3.74
#